data_AF-A0A6G0M777-F1
#
_entry.id   AF-A0A6G0M777-F1
#
_cell.length_a   1.000
_cell.length_b   1.000
_cell.length_c   1.000
_cell.angle_alpha   90.00
_cell.angle_beta   90.00
_cell.angle_gamma   90.00
#
_symmetry.space_group_name_H-M   'P 1'
#
loop_
_entity.id
_entity.type
_entity.pdbx_description
1 polymer ?
#
loop_
_entity_poly.entity_id
_entity_poly.type
_entity_poly.pdbx_seq_one_letter_code
_entity_poly.pdbx_strand_id
1 'polypeptide(L)'
;METVPESEENIGTLADMLRAKYVTRRTGPEVVDLLNSRRQMRGERLLEYAQSLREIAEQGDIGEDWLVNAFLKGMSSTIGATHVRGPRPRNLDDAVNLAIPHVGDYGESYGVGLEKAMTAWDEREATNGRGPLATAAATRDQEQTRSHPATIPKDDR
;
A
#
# COMPACT_ATOMS: atom_id res chain seq x y z
N MET A 1 -40.86 -21.94 12.42
CA MET A 1 -39.81 -22.48 11.52
C MET A 1 -40.02 -21.77 10.20
N GLU A 2 -39.04 -21.02 9.72
CA GLU A 2 -39.09 -20.45 8.38
C GLU A 2 -38.91 -21.61 7.39
N THR A 3 -39.97 -21.95 6.65
CA THR A 3 -40.01 -23.08 5.73
C THR A 3 -39.76 -22.56 4.32
N VAL A 4 -38.64 -22.98 3.73
CA VAL A 4 -38.29 -22.67 2.34
C VAL A 4 -39.07 -23.63 1.44
N PRO A 5 -39.67 -23.17 0.33
CA PRO A 5 -40.32 -24.05 -0.64
C PRO A 5 -39.32 -25.06 -1.22
N GLU A 6 -39.74 -26.30 -1.51
CA GLU A 6 -38.86 -27.34 -2.12
C GLU A 6 -38.17 -26.87 -3.41
N SER A 7 -38.80 -25.96 -4.16
CA SER A 7 -38.22 -25.36 -5.38
C SER A 7 -37.04 -24.41 -5.11
N GLU A 8 -36.88 -23.95 -3.87
CA GLU A 8 -35.84 -23.02 -3.44
C GLU A 8 -34.79 -23.70 -2.54
N GLU A 9 -34.93 -25.00 -2.25
CA GLU A 9 -33.95 -25.79 -1.51
C GLU A 9 -32.70 -26.08 -2.36
N ASN A 10 -31.80 -25.10 -2.43
CA ASN A 10 -30.52 -25.24 -3.10
C ASN A 10 -29.39 -24.60 -2.29
N ILE A 11 -28.14 -24.92 -2.67
CA ILE A 11 -26.92 -24.43 -2.00
C ILE A 11 -26.86 -22.90 -1.98
N GLY A 12 -27.32 -22.22 -3.03
CA GLY A 12 -27.39 -20.76 -3.10
C GLY A 12 -28.31 -20.18 -2.03
N THR A 13 -29.53 -20.72 -1.90
CA THR A 13 -30.48 -20.30 -0.87
C THR A 13 -29.94 -20.56 0.54
N LEU A 14 -29.31 -21.71 0.77
CA LEU A 14 -28.67 -22.00 2.06
C LEU A 14 -27.53 -21.01 2.36
N ALA A 15 -26.69 -20.69 1.37
CA ALA A 15 -25.62 -19.71 1.53
C ALA A 15 -26.15 -18.30 1.81
N ASP A 16 -27.26 -17.91 1.18
CA ASP A 16 -27.91 -16.62 1.40
C ASP A 16 -28.59 -16.54 2.76
N MET A 17 -29.26 -17.60 3.21
CA MET A 17 -29.81 -17.70 4.57
C MET A 17 -28.71 -17.67 5.62
N LEU A 18 -27.60 -18.39 5.43
CA LEU A 18 -26.46 -18.37 6.34
C LEU A 18 -25.82 -16.98 6.37
N ARG A 19 -25.69 -16.30 5.22
CA ARG A 19 -25.23 -14.91 5.17
C ARG A 19 -26.19 -13.97 5.92
N ALA A 20 -27.49 -14.07 5.68
CA ALA A 20 -28.49 -13.26 6.37
C ALA A 20 -28.48 -13.47 7.89
N LYS A 21 -28.26 -14.71 8.34
CA LYS A 21 -28.29 -15.08 9.75
C LYS A 21 -26.99 -14.77 10.50
N TYR A 22 -25.83 -14.94 9.85
CA TYR A 22 -24.53 -14.91 10.52
C TYR A 22 -23.58 -13.79 10.05
N VAL A 23 -23.86 -13.10 8.92
CA VAL A 23 -23.09 -11.92 8.51
C VAL A 23 -23.75 -10.68 9.10
N THR A 24 -23.03 -10.00 9.99
CA THR A 24 -23.44 -8.70 10.51
C THR A 24 -23.31 -7.65 9.41
N ARG A 25 -24.44 -7.27 8.81
CA ARG A 25 -24.49 -6.07 7.96
C ARG A 25 -24.40 -4.82 8.83
N ARG A 26 -23.52 -3.91 8.45
CA ARG A 26 -23.42 -2.57 9.03
C ARG A 26 -24.39 -1.63 8.33
N THR A 27 -24.77 -0.57 9.03
CA THR A 27 -25.59 0.48 8.40
C THR A 27 -24.73 1.28 7.40
N GLY A 28 -25.36 1.84 6.37
CA GLY A 28 -24.65 2.67 5.39
C GLY A 28 -23.77 3.77 6.02
N PRO A 29 -24.26 4.55 6.99
CA PRO A 29 -23.46 5.54 7.70
C PRO A 29 -22.24 4.96 8.44
N GLU A 30 -22.39 3.84 9.14
CA GLU A 30 -21.27 3.17 9.82
C GLU A 30 -20.17 2.76 8.82
N VAL A 31 -20.56 2.22 7.67
CA VAL A 31 -19.61 1.82 6.63
C VAL A 31 -18.90 3.04 6.04
N VAL A 32 -19.63 4.13 5.79
CA VAL A 32 -19.05 5.40 5.32
C VAL A 32 -18.05 5.97 6.33
N ASP A 33 -18.35 5.91 7.63
CA ASP A 33 -17.43 6.37 8.68
C ASP A 33 -16.16 5.53 8.73
N LEU A 34 -16.27 4.21 8.56
CA LEU A 34 -15.13 3.31 8.49
C LEU A 34 -14.27 3.56 7.25
N LEU A 35 -14.90 3.74 6.09
CA LEU A 35 -14.21 4.12 4.84
C LEU A 35 -13.47 5.45 5.00
N ASN A 36 -14.11 6.46 5.58
CA ASN A 36 -13.50 7.76 5.82
C ASN A 36 -12.42 7.73 6.91
N SER A 37 -12.39 6.72 7.76
CA SER A 37 -11.37 6.55 8.81
C SER A 37 -10.17 5.76 8.33
N ARG A 38 -10.34 4.88 7.34
CA ARG A 38 -9.25 4.08 6.79
C ARG A 38 -8.24 4.96 6.06
N ARG A 39 -6.96 4.79 6.39
CA ARG A 39 -5.81 5.46 5.74
C ARG A 39 -4.85 4.40 5.27
N GLN A 40 -4.26 4.57 4.09
CA GLN A 40 -3.19 3.71 3.62
C GLN A 40 -2.07 3.65 4.68
N MET A 41 -1.72 2.45 5.12
CA MET A 41 -0.66 2.24 6.10
C MET A 41 0.72 2.37 5.47
N ARG A 42 1.74 2.67 6.27
CA ARG A 42 3.13 2.72 5.79
C ARG A 42 3.55 1.35 5.26
N GLY A 43 4.09 1.30 4.03
CA GLY A 43 4.46 0.04 3.39
C GLY A 43 3.30 -0.82 2.89
N GLU A 44 2.05 -0.33 2.97
CA GLU A 44 0.90 -1.00 2.36
C GLU A 44 0.80 -0.69 0.87
N ARG A 45 0.63 -1.71 0.03
CA ARG A 45 0.46 -1.50 -1.41
C ARG A 45 -0.92 -0.89 -1.71
N LEU A 46 -1.02 -0.06 -2.74
CA LEU A 46 -2.27 0.55 -3.17
C LEU A 46 -3.36 -0.47 -3.51
N LEU A 47 -2.97 -1.62 -4.07
CA LEU A 47 -3.89 -2.74 -4.33
C LEU A 47 -4.44 -3.35 -3.02
N GLU A 48 -3.59 -3.53 -2.01
CA GLU A 48 -3.97 -4.06 -0.69
C GLU A 48 -4.86 -3.07 0.05
N TYR A 49 -4.50 -1.78 -0.01
CA TYR A 49 -5.31 -0.71 0.54
C TYR A 49 -6.70 -0.66 -0.13
N ALA A 50 -6.76 -0.68 -1.46
CA ALA A 50 -8.02 -0.73 -2.20
C ALA A 50 -8.86 -1.97 -1.83
N GLN A 51 -8.25 -3.14 -1.71
CA GLN A 51 -8.94 -4.35 -1.28
C GLN A 51 -9.56 -4.20 0.11
N SER A 52 -8.83 -3.61 1.06
CA SER A 52 -9.38 -3.36 2.40
C SER A 52 -10.58 -2.39 2.40
N LEU A 53 -10.64 -1.45 1.45
CA LEU A 53 -11.81 -0.58 1.29
C LEU A 53 -13.01 -1.37 0.75
N ARG A 54 -12.80 -2.33 -0.15
CA ARG A 54 -13.87 -3.22 -0.64
C ARG A 54 -14.44 -4.08 0.48
N GLU A 55 -13.58 -4.66 1.31
CA GLU A 55 -14.01 -5.47 2.46
C GLU A 55 -14.86 -4.68 3.46
N ILE A 56 -14.58 -3.38 3.62
CA ILE A 56 -15.42 -2.48 4.41
C ILE A 56 -16.77 -2.25 3.70
N ALA A 57 -16.74 -1.95 2.40
CA ALA A 57 -17.95 -1.70 1.62
C ALA A 57 -18.88 -2.91 1.52
N GLU A 58 -18.35 -4.14 1.45
CA GLU A 58 -19.14 -5.39 1.43
C GLU A 58 -20.05 -5.57 2.65
N GLN A 59 -19.77 -4.88 3.76
CA GLN A 59 -20.58 -4.94 4.97
C GLN A 59 -21.84 -4.07 4.88
N GLY A 60 -21.97 -3.24 3.85
CA GLY A 60 -23.13 -2.40 3.58
C GLY A 60 -23.45 -2.30 2.09
N ASP A 61 -24.40 -1.44 1.74
CA ASP A 61 -24.74 -1.14 0.35
C ASP A 61 -24.09 0.20 -0.03
N ILE A 62 -22.80 0.15 -0.39
CA ILE A 62 -21.99 1.34 -0.69
C ILE A 62 -21.53 1.30 -2.16
N GLY A 63 -21.82 2.39 -2.88
CA GLY A 63 -21.41 2.55 -4.28
C GLY A 63 -19.93 2.92 -4.47
N GLU A 64 -19.45 2.74 -5.69
CA GLU A 64 -18.06 3.02 -6.10
C GLU A 64 -17.60 4.46 -5.83
N ASP A 65 -18.49 5.46 -5.92
CA ASP A 65 -18.14 6.86 -5.65
C ASP A 65 -17.59 7.06 -4.22
N TRP A 66 -18.12 6.31 -3.25
CA TRP A 66 -17.65 6.34 -1.88
C TRP A 66 -16.29 5.66 -1.74
N LEU A 67 -16.07 4.55 -2.44
CA LEU A 67 -14.78 3.84 -2.47
C LEU A 67 -13.69 4.70 -3.09
N VAL A 68 -13.96 5.33 -4.23
CA VAL A 68 -13.05 6.26 -4.91
C VAL A 68 -12.71 7.44 -4.00
N ASN A 69 -13.72 8.05 -3.36
CA ASN A 69 -13.50 9.16 -2.45
C ASN A 69 -12.66 8.76 -1.23
N ALA A 70 -12.94 7.59 -0.63
CA ALA A 70 -12.19 7.06 0.50
C ALA A 70 -10.74 6.75 0.12
N PHE A 71 -10.52 6.11 -1.04
CA PHE A 71 -9.19 5.84 -1.58
C PHE A 71 -8.38 7.13 -1.71
N LEU A 72 -8.91 8.13 -2.44
CA LEU A 72 -8.23 9.40 -2.67
C LEU A 72 -8.00 10.22 -1.39
N LYS A 73 -8.91 10.14 -0.41
CA LYS A 73 -8.73 10.82 0.88
C LYS A 73 -7.71 10.11 1.77
N GLY A 74 -7.62 8.80 1.70
CA GLY A 74 -6.77 8.00 2.59
C GLY A 74 -5.43 7.58 2.00
N MET A 75 -5.16 7.84 0.72
CA MET A 75 -3.83 7.66 0.12
C MET A 75 -2.73 8.37 0.92
N SER A 76 -1.58 7.72 1.04
CA SER A 76 -0.42 8.27 1.76
C SER A 76 0.17 9.51 1.08
N SER A 77 0.19 9.57 -0.25
CA SER A 77 0.61 10.74 -1.02
C SER A 77 -0.57 11.64 -1.41
N THR A 78 -0.64 12.81 -0.77
CA THR A 78 -1.64 13.86 -1.06
C THR A 78 -1.47 14.45 -2.46
N ILE A 79 -0.22 14.57 -2.93
CA ILE A 79 0.11 15.02 -4.29
C ILE A 79 -0.37 13.97 -5.30
N GLY A 80 -0.09 12.69 -5.05
CA GLY A 80 -0.60 11.59 -5.87
C GLY A 80 -2.12 11.59 -5.99
N ALA A 81 -2.81 11.69 -4.85
CA ALA A 81 -4.27 11.78 -4.82
C ALA A 81 -4.81 12.95 -5.64
N THR A 82 -4.10 14.08 -5.68
CA THR A 82 -4.51 15.25 -6.48
C THR A 82 -4.38 14.99 -7.98
N HIS A 83 -3.33 14.27 -8.42
CA HIS A 83 -3.17 13.89 -9.82
C HIS A 83 -4.25 12.90 -10.26
N VAL A 84 -4.59 11.92 -9.41
CA VAL A 84 -5.64 10.93 -9.70
C VAL A 84 -7.04 11.55 -9.72
N ARG A 85 -7.27 12.64 -8.98
CA ARG A 85 -8.57 13.37 -9.02
C ARG A 85 -8.88 13.99 -10.38
N GLY A 86 -7.88 14.46 -11.11
CA GLY A 86 -8.07 15.16 -12.39
C GLY A 86 -8.82 14.33 -13.43
N PRO A 87 -8.37 13.09 -13.73
CA PRO A 87 -9.06 12.18 -14.65
C PRO A 87 -10.46 11.72 -14.22
N ARG A 88 -10.85 11.94 -12.95
CA ARG A 88 -12.14 11.50 -12.37
C ARG A 88 -12.39 9.99 -12.57
N PRO A 89 -11.64 9.13 -11.86
CA PRO A 89 -11.90 7.69 -11.86
C PRO A 89 -13.35 7.38 -11.50
N ARG A 90 -13.95 6.40 -12.18
CA ARG A 90 -15.36 6.01 -11.99
C ARG A 90 -15.54 4.88 -10.99
N ASN A 91 -14.47 4.15 -10.73
CA ASN A 91 -14.44 3.03 -9.81
C ASN A 91 -13.07 2.94 -9.14
N LEU A 92 -12.99 2.10 -8.11
CA LEU A 92 -11.76 1.94 -7.33
C LEU A 92 -10.58 1.40 -8.16
N ASP A 93 -10.81 0.50 -9.11
CA ASP A 93 -9.74 -0.04 -9.97
C ASP A 93 -9.16 1.04 -10.89
N ASP A 94 -10.01 1.89 -11.48
CA ASP A 94 -9.57 3.04 -12.27
C ASP A 94 -8.68 3.96 -11.43
N ALA A 95 -9.08 4.23 -10.18
CA ALA A 95 -8.32 5.08 -9.28
C ALA A 95 -6.93 4.48 -8.96
N VAL A 96 -6.85 3.17 -8.73
CA VAL A 96 -5.58 2.46 -8.49
C VAL A 96 -4.70 2.47 -9.75
N ASN A 97 -5.26 2.16 -10.91
CA ASN A 97 -4.56 2.13 -12.20
C ASN A 97 -4.01 3.50 -12.60
N LEU A 98 -4.71 4.58 -12.24
CA LEU A 98 -4.23 5.95 -12.43
C LEU A 98 -3.16 6.35 -11.42
N ALA A 99 -3.22 5.81 -10.19
CA ALA A 99 -2.29 6.13 -9.13
C ALA A 99 -0.91 5.50 -9.34
N ILE A 100 -0.84 4.20 -9.65
CA ILE A 100 0.42 3.43 -9.72
C ILE A 100 1.47 4.10 -10.63
N PRO A 101 1.15 4.60 -11.84
CA PRO A 101 2.14 5.26 -12.69
C PRO A 101 2.74 6.54 -12.09
N HIS A 102 2.02 7.21 -11.20
CA HIS A 102 2.43 8.49 -10.63
C HIS A 102 3.08 8.34 -9.25
N VAL A 103 2.62 7.37 -8.46
CA VAL A 103 3.05 7.19 -7.07
C VAL A 103 3.65 5.83 -6.72
N GLY A 104 3.83 4.97 -7.72
CA GLY A 104 4.28 3.60 -7.53
C GLY A 104 3.27 2.74 -6.76
N ASP A 105 3.63 1.47 -6.57
CA ASP A 105 2.77 0.48 -5.93
C ASP A 105 2.42 0.80 -4.48
N TYR A 106 3.27 1.55 -3.78
CA TYR A 106 3.10 1.85 -2.36
C TYR A 106 2.45 3.21 -2.13
N GLY A 107 2.11 3.97 -3.18
CA GLY A 107 1.60 5.34 -3.00
C GLY A 107 2.65 6.32 -2.45
N GLU A 108 3.86 5.84 -2.19
CA GLU A 108 4.99 6.59 -1.69
C GLU A 108 5.75 7.15 -2.91
N SER A 109 5.41 8.36 -3.35
CA SER A 109 6.26 9.09 -4.29
C SER A 109 6.35 10.57 -3.94
N TYR A 110 7.58 11.06 -3.99
CA TYR A 110 8.04 12.43 -3.74
C TYR A 110 7.88 13.01 -2.32
N GLY A 111 7.52 12.22 -1.30
CA GLY A 111 7.39 12.69 0.09
C GLY A 111 8.66 12.65 0.96
N VAL A 112 9.55 11.71 0.68
CA VAL A 112 10.97 11.80 1.07
C VAL A 112 11.73 11.47 -0.19
N GLY A 113 11.99 12.48 -1.02
CA GLY A 113 12.86 12.30 -2.18
C GLY A 113 14.13 11.61 -1.70
N LEU A 114 14.61 10.61 -2.45
CA LEU A 114 15.91 9.97 -2.18
C LEU A 114 16.96 11.04 -1.82
N GLU A 115 16.94 12.17 -2.54
CA GLU A 115 17.71 13.37 -2.25
C GLU A 115 17.47 13.95 -0.84
N LYS A 116 16.23 14.16 -0.40
CA LYS A 116 15.92 14.64 0.96
C LYS A 116 16.34 13.63 2.04
N ALA A 117 16.23 12.33 1.77
CA ALA A 117 16.72 11.29 2.66
C ALA A 117 18.26 11.28 2.71
N MET A 118 18.92 11.48 1.57
CA MET A 118 20.37 11.65 1.47
C MET A 118 20.83 12.91 2.18
N THR A 119 20.18 14.05 1.99
CA THR A 119 20.48 15.31 2.68
C THR A 119 20.29 15.16 4.19
N ALA A 120 19.18 14.58 4.65
CA ALA A 120 18.96 14.35 6.08
C ALA A 120 20.00 13.38 6.68
N TRP A 121 20.46 12.39 5.90
CA TRP A 121 21.56 11.51 6.29
C TRP A 121 22.89 12.27 6.34
N ASP A 122 23.21 13.06 5.32
CA ASP A 122 24.44 13.85 5.23
C ASP A 122 24.51 14.90 6.35
N GLU A 123 23.41 15.58 6.68
CA GLU A 123 23.30 16.50 7.82
C GLU A 123 23.52 15.79 9.16
N ARG A 124 22.94 14.59 9.33
CA ARG A 124 23.12 13.77 10.52
C ARG A 124 24.55 13.24 10.66
N GLU A 125 25.21 12.89 9.57
CA GLU A 125 26.57 12.35 9.63
C GLU A 125 27.64 13.46 9.71
N ALA A 126 27.38 14.65 9.15
CA ALA A 126 28.21 15.83 9.33
C ALA A 126 28.35 16.22 10.81
N THR A 127 27.29 16.09 11.61
CA THR A 127 27.33 16.30 13.07
C THR A 127 28.04 15.17 13.81
N ASN A 128 28.11 13.97 13.24
CA ASN A 128 28.80 12.80 13.81
C ASN A 128 30.22 12.58 13.26
N GLY A 129 30.75 13.52 12.46
CA GLY A 129 32.10 13.45 11.88
C GLY A 129 32.28 12.38 10.79
N ARG A 130 31.19 11.86 10.23
CA ARG A 130 31.20 10.90 9.11
C ARG A 130 30.82 11.63 7.83
N GLY A 131 31.60 11.39 6.78
CA GLY A 131 31.47 12.11 5.51
C GLY A 131 30.19 11.75 4.73
N PRO A 132 29.93 12.47 3.62
CA PRO A 132 28.75 12.29 2.78
C PRO A 132 28.50 10.84 2.35
N LEU A 133 27.25 10.51 2.01
CA LEU A 133 26.82 9.14 1.69
C LEU A 133 27.62 8.56 0.51
N ALA A 134 27.94 9.41 -0.46
CA ALA A 134 28.79 9.08 -1.60
C ALA A 134 30.21 8.63 -1.18
N THR A 135 30.74 9.17 -0.09
CA THR A 135 32.07 8.80 0.44
C THR A 135 32.01 7.52 1.27
N ALA A 136 30.93 7.30 2.03
CA ALA A 136 30.72 6.07 2.80
C ALA A 136 30.49 4.82 1.92
N ALA A 137 29.84 4.99 0.76
CA ALA A 137 29.67 3.91 -0.22
C ALA A 137 31.02 3.49 -0.83
N ALA A 138 31.87 4.46 -1.19
CA ALA A 138 33.19 4.21 -1.76
C ALA A 138 34.15 3.46 -0.80
N THR A 139 34.02 3.66 0.51
CA THR A 139 34.81 2.91 1.50
C THR A 139 34.41 1.45 1.58
N ARG A 140 33.11 1.12 1.47
CA ARG A 140 32.63 -0.27 1.47
C ARG A 140 33.12 -1.06 0.26
N ASP A 141 33.11 -0.46 -0.93
CA ASP A 141 33.60 -1.12 -2.15
C ASP A 141 35.12 -1.31 -2.12
N GLN A 142 35.88 -0.39 -1.50
CA GLN A 142 37.32 -0.59 -1.26
C GLN A 142 37.62 -1.67 -0.23
N GLU A 143 36.80 -1.84 0.80
CA GLU A 143 37.01 -2.86 1.84
C GLU A 143 36.67 -4.28 1.33
N GLN A 144 35.69 -4.40 0.43
CA GLN A 144 35.36 -5.65 -0.27
C GLN A 144 36.40 -6.04 -1.32
N THR A 145 37.02 -5.07 -1.99
CA THR A 145 38.07 -5.35 -3.00
C THR A 145 39.45 -5.63 -2.39
N ARG A 146 39.68 -5.25 -1.14
CA ARG A 146 40.95 -5.51 -0.43
C ARG A 146 41.01 -6.87 0.27
N SER A 147 39.94 -7.66 0.23
CA SER A 147 39.88 -8.97 0.90
C SER A 147 40.00 -10.16 -0.07
N HIS A 148 41.13 -10.26 -0.81
CA HIS A 148 41.86 -11.47 -1.30
C HIS A 148 42.70 -11.13 -2.57
N PRO A 149 43.92 -11.69 -2.77
CA PRO A 149 44.29 -13.09 -2.50
C PRO A 149 45.52 -13.29 -1.60
N ALA A 150 45.46 -14.35 -0.79
CA ALA A 150 46.60 -14.92 -0.10
C ALA A 150 47.61 -15.50 -1.12
N THR A 151 48.83 -14.99 -1.09
CA THR A 151 49.98 -15.57 -1.78
C THR A 151 50.34 -16.90 -1.14
N ILE A 152 50.14 -18.00 -1.86
CA ILE A 152 50.66 -19.33 -1.51
C ILE A 152 52.15 -19.34 -1.91
N PRO A 153 53.10 -19.61 -1.00
CA PRO A 153 54.49 -19.80 -1.40
C PRO A 153 54.62 -21.17 -2.08
N LYS A 154 55.17 -21.18 -3.29
CA LYS A 154 55.65 -22.43 -3.90
C LYS A 154 57.03 -22.72 -3.32
N ASP A 155 57.11 -23.75 -2.47
CA ASP A 155 58.37 -24.43 -2.18
C ASP A 155 58.84 -25.12 -3.46
N ASP A 156 60.02 -24.73 -3.92
CA ASP A 156 60.76 -25.41 -4.98
C ASP A 156 61.81 -26.33 -4.35
N ARG A 157 62.01 -27.46 -5.00
CA ARG A 157 62.66 -28.68 -4.52
C ARG A 157 64.17 -28.59 -4.40
#